data_AF-A0A939RDN0-F1
#
_entry.id   AF-A0A939RDN0-F1
#
_cell.length_a   1.000
_cell.length_b   1.000
_cell.length_c   1.000
_cell.angle_alpha   90.00
_cell.angle_beta   90.00
_cell.angle_gamma   90.00
#
_symmetry.space_group_name_H-M   'P 1'
#
loop_
_entity.id
_entity.type
_entity.pdbx_description
1 polymer ?
#
loop_
_entity_poly.entity_id
_entity_poly.type
_entity_poly.pdbx_seq_one_letter_code
_entity_poly.pdbx_strand_id
1 'polypeptide(L)'
;MEGITKNEAFHQRLALLIGTDEPFRWAKRMGIPSATFARIWNNYDIPKHEHLCRIAQRCAVSLDWLLMGKETSSSDKDQFVFVSLIGLANCGIAQGWFNEAELSNCVLLPSFMAEDGAFAVLCRGCSMIPAGIKDGNVCLIYPNRPVEFGKPALIRTKTFSKGKEMSLSTIKILESEDEETISLCGWLEPDETGAQSMFTEKRSKSCVTLIAPVGNILPVNMPGTELRAARDIDKELLADCLETLHSLYEHIDSEKFAQAVLFLYEKTRENGSPDMKTIKALAEIIGSKSRDSKS
;
A
#
# COMPACT_ATOMS: atom_id res chain seq x y z
N MET A 1 -26.32 19.75 -14.09
CA MET A 1 -25.47 18.55 -14.13
C MET A 1 -25.96 17.72 -15.31
N GLU A 2 -25.26 17.76 -16.44
CA GLU A 2 -25.54 16.89 -17.58
C GLU A 2 -25.24 15.45 -17.18
N GLY A 3 -26.19 14.54 -17.40
CA GLY A 3 -26.03 13.12 -17.07
C GLY A 3 -25.06 12.46 -18.06
N ILE A 4 -24.13 11.66 -17.54
CA ILE A 4 -23.18 10.87 -18.34
C ILE A 4 -23.98 9.98 -19.30
N THR A 5 -23.66 10.04 -20.59
CA THR A 5 -24.32 9.21 -21.60
C THR A 5 -23.92 7.73 -21.45
N LYS A 6 -24.75 6.79 -21.91
CA LYS A 6 -24.45 5.34 -21.82
C LYS A 6 -23.11 4.98 -22.46
N ASN A 7 -22.76 5.66 -23.55
CA ASN A 7 -21.52 5.46 -24.30
C ASN A 7 -20.29 5.91 -23.51
N GLU A 8 -20.37 7.08 -22.87
CA GLU A 8 -19.30 7.57 -21.99
C GLU A 8 -19.11 6.67 -20.77
N ALA A 9 -20.20 6.18 -20.16
CA ALA A 9 -20.11 5.27 -19.03
C ALA A 9 -19.46 3.92 -19.43
N PHE A 10 -19.76 3.41 -20.62
CA PHE A 10 -19.08 2.23 -21.19
C PHE A 10 -17.59 2.51 -21.42
N HIS A 11 -17.26 3.67 -21.99
CA HIS A 11 -15.89 4.05 -22.28
C HIS A 11 -15.04 4.17 -21.01
N GLN A 12 -15.58 4.77 -19.94
CA GLN A 12 -14.93 4.83 -18.63
C GLN A 12 -14.61 3.43 -18.09
N ARG A 13 -15.54 2.48 -18.18
CA ARG A 13 -15.29 1.09 -17.75
C ARG A 13 -14.29 0.38 -18.64
N LEU A 14 -14.32 0.63 -19.95
CA LEU A 14 -13.31 0.13 -20.87
C LEU A 14 -11.92 0.67 -20.53
N ALA A 15 -11.82 1.97 -20.18
CA ALA A 15 -10.58 2.58 -19.73
C ALA A 15 -10.03 1.94 -18.44
N LEU A 16 -10.92 1.58 -17.50
CA LEU A 16 -10.53 0.82 -16.30
C LEU A 16 -9.95 -0.57 -16.66
N LEU A 17 -10.53 -1.26 -17.65
CA LEU A 17 -10.02 -2.55 -18.11
C LEU A 17 -8.70 -2.46 -18.89
N ILE A 18 -8.44 -1.33 -19.53
CA ILE A 18 -7.17 -1.05 -20.22
C ILE A 18 -6.08 -0.70 -19.20
N GLY A 19 -6.43 0.01 -18.14
CA GLY A 19 -5.50 0.39 -17.08
C GLY A 19 -4.38 1.30 -17.61
N THR A 20 -3.12 0.90 -17.36
CA THR A 20 -1.92 1.65 -17.80
C THR A 20 -1.37 1.19 -19.15
N ASP A 21 -2.02 0.24 -19.81
CA ASP A 21 -1.57 -0.22 -21.12
C ASP A 21 -1.88 0.80 -22.22
N GLU A 22 -1.03 0.81 -23.25
CA GLU A 22 -1.32 1.57 -24.46
C GLU A 22 -2.59 1.01 -25.13
N PRO A 23 -3.65 1.81 -25.36
CA PRO A 23 -4.97 1.31 -25.74
C PRO A 23 -4.97 0.42 -26.99
N PHE A 24 -4.22 0.77 -28.04
CA PHE A 24 -4.20 -0.03 -29.27
C PHE A 24 -3.41 -1.33 -29.12
N ARG A 25 -2.36 -1.35 -28.31
CA ARG A 25 -1.63 -2.57 -27.92
C ARG A 25 -2.52 -3.49 -27.08
N TRP A 26 -3.28 -2.94 -26.14
CA TRP A 26 -4.27 -3.69 -25.37
C TRP A 26 -5.32 -4.33 -26.30
N ALA A 27 -5.87 -3.55 -27.23
CA ALA A 27 -6.86 -4.02 -28.20
C ALA A 27 -6.33 -5.15 -29.09
N LYS A 28 -5.08 -5.04 -29.57
CA LYS A 28 -4.41 -6.08 -30.36
C LYS A 28 -4.29 -7.37 -29.56
N ARG A 29 -3.87 -7.31 -28.28
CA ARG A 29 -3.82 -8.49 -27.41
C ARG A 29 -5.21 -9.08 -27.22
N MET A 30 -6.25 -8.26 -27.04
CA MET A 30 -7.64 -8.70 -26.93
C MET A 30 -8.23 -9.22 -28.25
N GLY A 31 -7.47 -9.23 -29.35
CA GLY A 31 -7.95 -9.71 -30.65
C GLY A 31 -9.02 -8.79 -31.27
N ILE A 32 -8.92 -7.49 -31.02
CA ILE A 32 -9.80 -6.47 -31.61
C ILE A 32 -9.02 -5.78 -32.74
N PRO A 33 -9.54 -5.76 -33.98
CA PRO A 33 -8.88 -5.06 -35.09
C PRO A 33 -8.72 -3.56 -34.80
N SER A 34 -7.57 -2.98 -35.15
CA SER A 34 -7.24 -1.57 -34.84
C SER A 34 -8.27 -0.57 -35.36
N ALA A 35 -8.83 -0.77 -36.55
CA ALA A 35 -9.88 0.10 -37.10
C ALA A 35 -11.19 0.01 -36.31
N THR A 36 -11.51 -1.16 -35.75
CA THR A 36 -12.67 -1.35 -34.88
C THR A 36 -12.42 -0.71 -33.52
N PHE A 37 -11.24 -0.89 -32.95
CA PHE A 37 -10.88 -0.27 -31.68
C PHE A 37 -10.80 1.25 -31.75
N ALA A 38 -10.30 1.82 -32.86
CA ALA A 38 -10.28 3.26 -33.07
C ALA A 38 -11.68 3.89 -32.95
N ARG A 39 -12.70 3.24 -33.52
CA ARG A 39 -14.10 3.69 -33.38
C ARG A 39 -14.59 3.61 -31.94
N ILE A 40 -14.31 2.50 -31.26
CA ILE A 40 -14.70 2.29 -29.86
C ILE A 40 -14.04 3.34 -28.94
N TRP A 41 -12.74 3.57 -29.11
CA TRP A 41 -11.94 4.38 -28.20
C TRP A 41 -12.01 5.88 -28.51
N ASN A 42 -12.00 6.28 -29.77
CA ASN A 42 -11.99 7.71 -30.15
C ASN A 42 -13.39 8.27 -30.35
N ASN A 43 -14.35 7.44 -30.79
CA ASN A 43 -15.72 7.88 -31.07
C ASN A 43 -16.72 7.43 -29.99
N TYR A 44 -16.25 6.77 -28.93
CA TYR A 44 -17.09 6.28 -27.83
C TYR A 44 -18.18 5.30 -28.32
N ASP A 45 -17.91 4.58 -29.41
CA ASP A 45 -18.84 3.58 -29.94
C ASP A 45 -18.90 2.35 -29.04
N ILE A 46 -20.11 1.82 -28.84
CA ILE A 46 -20.28 0.52 -28.20
C ILE A 46 -19.94 -0.58 -29.24
N PRO A 47 -18.98 -1.48 -28.94
CA PRO A 47 -18.63 -2.57 -29.85
C PRO A 47 -19.81 -3.49 -30.13
N LYS A 48 -19.75 -4.21 -31.26
CA LYS A 48 -20.69 -5.31 -31.52
C LYS A 48 -20.50 -6.46 -30.53
N HIS A 49 -21.56 -7.26 -30.36
CA HIS A 49 -21.66 -8.39 -29.43
C HIS A 49 -20.41 -9.28 -29.37
N GLU A 50 -19.83 -9.64 -30.51
CA GLU A 50 -18.63 -10.49 -30.57
C GLU A 50 -17.44 -9.90 -29.80
N HIS A 51 -17.18 -8.60 -29.98
CA HIS A 51 -16.08 -7.91 -29.30
C HIS A 51 -16.39 -7.65 -27.83
N LEU A 52 -17.65 -7.34 -27.50
CA LEU A 52 -18.10 -7.20 -26.12
C LEU A 52 -17.91 -8.50 -25.33
N CYS A 53 -18.33 -9.64 -25.88
CA CYS A 53 -18.13 -10.95 -25.26
C CYS A 53 -16.65 -11.27 -25.08
N ARG A 54 -15.83 -10.95 -26.08
CA ARG A 54 -14.38 -11.17 -26.02
C ARG A 54 -13.71 -10.35 -24.92
N ILE A 55 -14.06 -9.06 -24.81
CA ILE A 55 -13.58 -8.19 -23.73
C ILE A 55 -14.03 -8.76 -22.38
N ALA A 56 -15.32 -9.05 -22.24
CA ALA A 56 -15.89 -9.57 -20.99
C ALA A 56 -15.22 -10.87 -20.53
N GLN A 57 -15.05 -11.84 -21.43
CA GLN A 57 -14.41 -13.12 -21.14
C GLN A 57 -12.94 -12.95 -20.75
N ARG A 58 -12.17 -12.16 -21.51
CA ARG A 58 -10.73 -12.01 -21.26
C ARG A 58 -10.41 -11.14 -20.06
N CYS A 59 -11.27 -10.20 -19.74
CA CYS A 59 -11.16 -9.37 -18.54
C CYS A 59 -11.91 -9.97 -17.34
N ALA A 60 -12.52 -11.15 -17.49
CA ALA A 60 -13.32 -11.82 -16.46
C ALA A 60 -14.44 -10.95 -15.83
N VAL A 61 -15.01 -10.02 -16.60
CA VAL A 61 -16.13 -9.16 -16.19
C VAL A 61 -17.45 -9.61 -16.84
N SER A 62 -18.58 -9.21 -16.27
CA SER A 62 -19.88 -9.45 -16.89
C SER A 62 -20.19 -8.42 -17.99
N LEU A 63 -21.01 -8.82 -18.97
CA LEU A 63 -21.53 -7.89 -19.98
C LEU A 63 -22.40 -6.81 -19.36
N ASP A 64 -23.17 -7.14 -18.32
CA ASP A 64 -24.02 -6.19 -17.60
C ASP A 64 -23.19 -5.11 -16.88
N TRP A 65 -22.06 -5.49 -16.29
CA TRP A 65 -21.14 -4.52 -15.70
C TRP A 65 -20.52 -3.66 -16.79
N LEU A 66 -20.01 -4.27 -17.87
CA LEU A 66 -19.34 -3.56 -18.95
C LEU A 66 -20.28 -2.56 -19.64
N LEU A 67 -21.52 -2.93 -19.92
CA LEU A 67 -22.48 -2.09 -20.65
C LEU A 67 -23.30 -1.15 -19.77
N MET A 68 -23.69 -1.61 -18.58
CA MET A 68 -24.67 -0.90 -17.74
C MET A 68 -24.12 -0.52 -16.37
N GLY A 69 -22.91 -0.95 -16.01
CA GLY A 69 -22.36 -0.78 -14.67
C GLY A 69 -23.12 -1.59 -13.61
N LYS A 70 -23.94 -2.56 -14.03
CA LYS A 70 -24.70 -3.41 -13.11
C LYS A 70 -23.86 -4.64 -12.78
N GLU A 71 -23.57 -4.82 -11.51
CA GLU A 71 -22.95 -6.05 -11.03
C GLU A 71 -23.91 -7.21 -11.29
N THR A 72 -23.38 -8.31 -11.85
CA THR A 72 -24.17 -9.54 -12.00
C THR A 72 -24.46 -10.05 -10.61
N SER A 73 -25.74 -10.13 -10.25
CA SER A 73 -26.25 -10.79 -9.04
C SER A 73 -26.05 -12.31 -9.13
N SER A 74 -24.79 -12.73 -9.23
CA SER A 74 -24.31 -14.08 -9.07
C SER A 74 -23.34 -14.01 -7.90
N SER A 75 -23.88 -14.36 -6.74
CA SER A 75 -23.37 -14.58 -5.37
C SER A 75 -21.87 -14.80 -5.06
N ASP A 76 -20.93 -14.66 -6.00
CA ASP A 76 -19.48 -14.88 -5.79
C ASP A 76 -18.58 -13.68 -6.14
N LYS A 77 -19.09 -12.58 -6.74
CA LYS A 77 -18.24 -11.43 -7.16
C LYS A 77 -18.32 -10.17 -6.29
N ASP A 78 -19.21 -10.13 -5.31
CA ASP A 78 -19.26 -9.08 -4.29
C ASP A 78 -18.42 -9.44 -3.05
N GLN A 79 -17.65 -10.53 -3.13
CA GLN A 79 -16.75 -10.90 -2.06
C GLN A 79 -15.52 -10.00 -2.11
N PHE A 80 -15.45 -9.11 -1.13
CA PHE A 80 -14.19 -8.47 -0.81
C PHE A 80 -13.34 -9.44 -0.01
N VAL A 81 -12.05 -9.45 -0.31
CA VAL A 81 -11.07 -10.23 0.44
C VAL A 81 -10.02 -9.30 1.03
N PHE A 82 -9.49 -9.70 2.17
CA PHE A 82 -8.40 -9.02 2.82
C PHE A 82 -7.08 -9.52 2.25
N VAL A 83 -6.33 -8.63 1.64
CA VAL A 83 -4.96 -8.89 1.19
C VAL A 83 -4.00 -8.29 2.20
N SER A 84 -3.04 -9.10 2.68
CA SER A 84 -2.06 -8.67 3.67
C SER A 84 -1.18 -7.54 3.14
N LEU A 85 -1.04 -6.46 3.91
CA LEU A 85 -0.07 -5.40 3.68
C LEU A 85 1.25 -5.80 4.36
N ILE A 86 2.16 -6.41 3.62
CA ILE A 86 3.32 -7.12 4.19
C ILE A 86 4.48 -6.17 4.55
N GLY A 87 4.42 -4.89 4.15
CA GLY A 87 5.39 -3.91 4.59
C GLY A 87 5.56 -2.73 3.65
N LEU A 88 6.71 -2.05 3.78
CA LEU A 88 7.08 -0.90 2.97
C LEU A 88 7.91 -1.33 1.75
N ALA A 89 7.68 -0.66 0.62
CA ALA A 89 8.56 -0.76 -0.54
C ALA A 89 9.20 0.60 -0.83
N ASN A 90 10.54 0.64 -0.75
CA ASN A 90 11.29 1.86 -0.99
C ASN A 90 11.27 2.21 -2.49
N CYS A 91 10.68 3.35 -2.78
CA CYS A 91 10.63 4.05 -4.05
C CYS A 91 11.48 5.33 -3.95
N GLY A 92 12.60 5.34 -3.25
CA GLY A 92 13.60 6.42 -3.17
C GLY A 92 14.96 6.04 -3.78
N ILE A 93 15.94 6.93 -3.64
CA ILE A 93 17.31 6.76 -4.17
C ILE A 93 18.18 5.87 -3.27
N ALA A 94 17.99 5.95 -1.94
CA ALA A 94 18.71 5.09 -1.00
C ALA A 94 18.28 3.61 -1.12
N GLN A 95 19.19 2.67 -0.88
CA GLN A 95 18.89 1.24 -0.92
C GLN A 95 18.02 0.81 0.27
N GLY A 96 16.70 0.78 0.06
CA GLY A 96 15.72 0.16 0.95
C GLY A 96 15.46 0.91 2.26
N TRP A 97 14.24 0.75 2.80
CA TRP A 97 13.94 0.95 4.21
C TRP A 97 13.57 -0.43 4.76
N PHE A 98 14.05 -0.75 5.96
CA PHE A 98 13.66 -1.95 6.70
C PHE A 98 12.27 -1.72 7.32
N ASN A 99 11.31 -2.63 7.10
CA ASN A 99 10.32 -3.08 8.08
C ASN A 99 9.26 -3.97 7.39
N GLU A 100 9.48 -5.29 7.36
CA GLU A 100 8.38 -6.26 7.23
C GLU A 100 7.53 -6.31 8.53
N ALA A 101 8.05 -5.79 9.65
CA ALA A 101 7.54 -6.10 10.98
C ALA A 101 6.47 -5.14 11.55
N GLU A 102 6.05 -4.09 10.85
CA GLU A 102 5.25 -3.01 11.49
C GLU A 102 3.82 -2.85 10.99
N LEU A 103 3.39 -3.59 9.96
CA LEU A 103 2.05 -3.43 9.41
C LEU A 103 1.29 -4.76 9.46
N SER A 104 0.63 -5.02 10.59
CA SER A 104 -0.42 -6.06 10.71
C SER A 104 -1.72 -5.60 10.05
N ASN A 105 -1.62 -4.95 8.90
CA ASN A 105 -2.74 -4.32 8.23
C ASN A 105 -3.15 -5.13 7.00
N CYS A 106 -4.42 -4.97 6.63
CA CYS A 106 -4.99 -5.62 5.47
C CYS A 106 -5.57 -4.55 4.56
N VAL A 107 -5.56 -4.81 3.25
CA VAL A 107 -6.28 -3.99 2.27
C VAL A 107 -7.50 -4.78 1.84
N LEU A 108 -8.69 -4.16 1.96
CA LEU A 108 -9.93 -4.75 1.47
C LEU A 108 -10.03 -4.51 -0.03
N LEU A 109 -10.09 -5.59 -0.80
CA LEU A 109 -10.09 -5.54 -2.26
C LEU A 109 -11.17 -6.44 -2.82
N PRO A 110 -11.75 -6.11 -4.00
CA PRO A 110 -12.56 -7.06 -4.73
C PRO A 110 -11.78 -8.37 -4.97
N SER A 111 -12.43 -9.53 -4.76
CA SER A 111 -11.80 -10.86 -4.88
C SER A 111 -11.07 -11.08 -6.20
N PHE A 112 -11.55 -10.52 -7.31
CA PHE A 112 -10.90 -10.64 -8.61
C PHE A 112 -9.51 -9.99 -8.68
N MET A 113 -9.17 -9.08 -7.77
CA MET A 113 -7.86 -8.43 -7.70
C MET A 113 -6.85 -9.21 -6.85
N ALA A 114 -7.34 -10.11 -6.00
CA ALA A 114 -6.57 -10.84 -5.02
C ALA A 114 -6.30 -12.27 -5.52
N GLU A 115 -5.36 -12.37 -6.46
CA GLU A 115 -4.89 -13.67 -6.92
C GLU A 115 -4.19 -14.46 -5.81
N ASP A 116 -4.09 -15.77 -6.00
CA ASP A 116 -3.43 -16.63 -5.04
C ASP A 116 -1.96 -16.21 -4.80
N GLY A 117 -1.62 -16.05 -3.53
CA GLY A 117 -0.32 -15.54 -3.08
C GLY A 117 -0.07 -14.04 -3.30
N ALA A 118 -1.05 -13.27 -3.79
CA ALA A 118 -0.90 -11.83 -3.94
C ALA A 118 -0.80 -11.12 -2.57
N PHE A 119 -0.02 -10.06 -2.52
CA PHE A 119 0.14 -9.24 -1.31
C PHE A 119 0.30 -7.76 -1.63
N ALA A 120 0.07 -6.91 -0.65
CA ALA A 120 0.18 -5.47 -0.80
C ALA A 120 1.46 -4.92 -0.15
N VAL A 121 2.00 -3.84 -0.71
CA VAL A 121 3.10 -3.06 -0.13
C VAL A 121 2.79 -1.56 -0.17
N LEU A 122 3.20 -0.83 0.86
CA LEU A 122 3.08 0.62 0.93
C LEU A 122 4.33 1.28 0.34
N CYS A 123 4.16 2.08 -0.70
CA CYS A 123 5.24 2.76 -1.39
C CYS A 123 5.72 3.98 -0.62
N ARG A 124 7.06 4.13 -0.50
CA ARG A 124 7.69 5.31 0.11
C ARG A 124 8.75 5.94 -0.77
N GLY A 125 8.70 7.24 -0.99
CA GLY A 125 9.65 7.99 -1.82
C GLY A 125 9.12 8.35 -3.21
N CYS A 126 9.91 9.15 -3.93
CA CYS A 126 9.51 9.84 -5.16
C CYS A 126 10.15 9.28 -6.45
N SER A 127 11.07 8.32 -6.36
CA SER A 127 11.84 7.80 -7.50
C SER A 127 11.04 7.00 -8.52
N MET A 128 9.73 6.80 -8.32
CA MET A 128 8.85 6.07 -9.24
C MET A 128 7.63 6.88 -9.67
N ILE A 129 7.60 8.20 -9.37
CA ILE A 129 6.49 9.09 -9.75
C ILE A 129 6.26 9.08 -11.27
N PRO A 130 7.28 9.11 -12.15
CA PRO A 130 7.06 9.09 -13.59
C PRO A 130 6.46 7.76 -14.09
N ALA A 131 6.63 6.67 -13.33
CA ALA A 131 5.98 5.39 -13.58
C ALA A 131 4.57 5.29 -12.96
N GLY A 132 4.04 6.38 -12.41
CA GLY A 132 2.70 6.44 -11.81
C GLY A 132 2.64 5.95 -10.36
N ILE A 133 3.78 5.65 -9.72
CA ILE A 133 3.83 5.16 -8.33
C ILE A 133 4.32 6.30 -7.43
N LYS A 134 3.42 6.85 -6.61
CA LYS A 134 3.71 7.96 -5.71
C LYS A 134 3.93 7.48 -4.28
N ASP A 135 4.58 8.31 -3.46
CA ASP A 135 4.61 8.11 -2.02
C ASP A 135 3.19 7.93 -1.46
N GLY A 136 3.02 6.94 -0.57
CA GLY A 136 1.73 6.62 0.04
C GLY A 136 0.82 5.73 -0.80
N ASN A 137 1.16 5.44 -2.07
CA ASN A 137 0.41 4.45 -2.85
C ASN A 137 0.57 3.05 -2.27
N VAL A 138 -0.45 2.23 -2.44
CA VAL A 138 -0.37 0.80 -2.13
C VAL A 138 -0.30 0.03 -3.44
N CYS A 139 0.75 -0.76 -3.62
CA CYS A 139 0.93 -1.61 -4.79
C CYS A 139 0.55 -3.05 -4.47
N LEU A 140 -0.23 -3.67 -5.36
CA LEU A 140 -0.47 -5.12 -5.34
C LEU A 140 0.64 -5.84 -6.08
N ILE A 141 1.19 -6.84 -5.42
CA ILE A 141 2.31 -7.64 -5.88
C ILE A 141 1.81 -9.06 -6.17
N TYR A 142 2.15 -9.56 -7.35
CA TYR A 142 1.68 -10.86 -7.84
C TYR A 142 2.88 -11.81 -8.02
N PRO A 143 3.37 -12.46 -6.96
CA PRO A 143 4.62 -13.23 -6.99
C PRO A 143 4.59 -14.42 -7.95
N ASN A 144 3.40 -14.92 -8.28
CA ASN A 144 3.21 -16.05 -9.18
C ASN A 144 3.10 -15.65 -10.66
N ARG A 145 3.13 -14.35 -10.97
CA ARG A 145 3.11 -13.85 -12.36
C ARG A 145 4.53 -13.63 -12.88
N PRO A 146 4.77 -13.83 -14.19
CA PRO A 146 6.06 -13.50 -14.79
C PRO A 146 6.33 -11.99 -14.74
N VAL A 147 7.60 -11.64 -14.55
CA VAL A 147 8.08 -10.25 -14.62
C VAL A 147 8.29 -9.83 -16.07
N GLU A 148 8.01 -8.57 -16.39
CA GLU A 148 8.20 -7.99 -17.72
C GLU A 148 9.29 -6.90 -17.68
N PHE A 149 10.18 -6.90 -18.67
CA PHE A 149 11.17 -5.84 -18.83
C PHE A 149 10.50 -4.51 -19.22
N GLY A 150 11.02 -3.40 -18.69
CA GLY A 150 10.47 -2.06 -18.84
C GLY A 150 9.22 -1.81 -17.99
N LYS A 151 8.87 -2.71 -17.06
CA LYS A 151 7.72 -2.56 -16.14
C LYS A 151 8.17 -2.50 -14.69
N PRO A 152 7.37 -1.87 -13.80
CA PRO A 152 7.65 -1.85 -12.38
C PRO A 152 7.59 -3.26 -11.77
N ALA A 153 8.60 -3.60 -10.98
CA ALA A 153 8.66 -4.82 -10.20
C ALA A 153 9.03 -4.49 -8.75
N LEU A 154 8.56 -5.33 -7.81
CA LEU A 154 9.10 -5.40 -6.47
C LEU A 154 10.37 -6.25 -6.51
N ILE A 155 11.47 -5.69 -5.99
CA ILE A 155 12.73 -6.39 -5.81
C ILE A 155 12.97 -6.50 -4.30
N ARG A 156 13.08 -7.74 -3.79
CA ARG A 156 13.56 -8.00 -2.44
C ARG A 156 15.00 -8.46 -2.47
N THR A 157 15.81 -7.89 -1.58
CA THR A 157 17.22 -8.24 -1.43
C THR A 157 17.58 -8.52 0.01
N LYS A 158 18.46 -9.48 0.24
CA LYS A 158 19.13 -9.71 1.52
C LYS A 158 20.38 -8.85 1.61
N THR A 159 20.55 -8.17 2.73
CA THR A 159 21.76 -7.43 3.08
C THR A 159 22.17 -7.74 4.52
N PHE A 160 23.45 -7.58 4.83
CA PHE A 160 23.98 -7.75 6.18
C PHE A 160 24.37 -6.39 6.73
N SER A 161 23.76 -5.99 7.84
CA SER A 161 24.12 -4.76 8.56
C SER A 161 24.22 -5.03 10.04
N LYS A 162 25.29 -4.53 10.68
CA LYS A 162 25.58 -4.70 12.11
C LYS A 162 25.47 -6.18 12.58
N GLY A 163 25.93 -7.12 11.76
CA GLY A 163 25.93 -8.56 12.07
C GLY A 163 24.56 -9.24 11.98
N LYS A 164 23.52 -8.55 11.51
CA LYS A 164 22.17 -9.11 11.31
C LYS A 164 21.81 -9.11 9.82
N GLU A 165 21.24 -10.22 9.35
CA GLU A 165 20.62 -10.29 8.03
C GLU A 165 19.33 -9.48 8.01
N MET A 166 19.17 -8.64 6.98
CA MET A 166 18.00 -7.79 6.79
C MET A 166 17.48 -7.97 5.36
N SER A 167 16.15 -8.02 5.22
CA SER A 167 15.47 -8.00 3.94
C SER A 167 15.08 -6.55 3.60
N LEU A 168 15.42 -6.11 2.39
CA LEU A 168 15.07 -4.80 1.86
C LEU A 168 14.14 -4.96 0.66
N SER A 169 13.05 -4.20 0.64
CA SER A 169 12.10 -4.17 -0.47
C SER A 169 12.19 -2.84 -1.21
N THR A 170 12.27 -2.88 -2.54
CA THR A 170 12.21 -1.69 -3.40
C THR A 170 11.28 -1.94 -4.58
N ILE A 171 10.69 -0.87 -5.13
CA ILE A 171 10.06 -0.94 -6.45
C ILE A 171 10.89 -0.11 -7.42
N LYS A 172 11.23 -0.75 -8.56
CA LYS A 172 12.00 -0.17 -9.67
C LYS A 172 11.50 -0.74 -10.99
N ILE A 173 11.85 -0.08 -12.09
CA ILE A 173 11.67 -0.65 -13.43
C ILE A 173 12.74 -1.71 -13.63
N LEU A 174 12.35 -2.95 -13.95
CA LEU A 174 13.29 -3.99 -14.34
C LEU A 174 13.63 -3.80 -15.82
N GLU A 175 14.84 -3.37 -16.16
CA GLU A 175 15.23 -3.08 -17.55
C GLU A 175 15.81 -4.30 -18.25
N SER A 176 16.73 -4.99 -17.58
CA SER A 176 17.44 -6.13 -18.14
C SER A 176 18.03 -7.02 -17.05
N GLU A 177 18.47 -8.20 -17.46
CA GLU A 177 19.08 -9.21 -16.61
C GLU A 177 20.20 -9.90 -17.41
N ASP A 178 21.38 -10.04 -16.80
CA ASP A 178 22.49 -10.85 -17.31
C ASP A 178 22.72 -12.06 -16.39
N GLU A 179 23.80 -12.83 -16.51
CA GLU A 179 23.99 -14.04 -15.69
C GLU A 179 24.14 -13.73 -14.20
N GLU A 180 24.76 -12.60 -13.84
CA GLU A 180 25.16 -12.30 -12.46
C GLU A 180 24.37 -11.15 -11.83
N THR A 181 23.75 -10.30 -12.64
CA THR A 181 23.14 -9.04 -12.21
C THR A 181 21.79 -8.75 -12.87
N ILE A 182 21.01 -7.91 -12.20
CA ILE A 182 19.81 -7.27 -12.74
C ILE A 182 20.04 -5.76 -12.86
N SER A 183 19.53 -5.16 -13.92
CA SER A 183 19.56 -3.72 -14.17
C SER A 183 18.20 -3.11 -13.82
N LEU A 184 18.21 -2.14 -12.91
CA LEU A 184 17.02 -1.51 -12.37
C LEU A 184 17.05 -0.01 -12.67
N CYS A 185 15.92 0.55 -13.07
CA CYS A 185 15.77 1.98 -13.32
C CYS A 185 14.80 2.62 -12.33
N GLY A 186 15.13 3.85 -11.98
CA GLY A 186 14.27 4.76 -11.23
C GLY A 186 14.58 6.19 -11.62
N TRP A 187 14.02 7.13 -10.89
CA TRP A 187 14.21 8.55 -11.12
C TRP A 187 14.79 9.23 -9.88
N LEU A 188 15.68 10.21 -10.09
CA LEU A 188 16.21 11.04 -9.02
C LEU A 188 15.10 11.91 -8.41
N GLU A 189 15.41 12.62 -7.33
CA GLU A 189 14.48 13.57 -6.75
C GLU A 189 14.09 14.64 -7.78
N PRO A 190 12.85 15.14 -7.73
CA PRO A 190 12.43 16.22 -8.61
C PRO A 190 13.30 17.46 -8.40
N ASP A 191 13.72 18.07 -9.49
CA ASP A 191 14.38 19.38 -9.45
C ASP A 191 13.40 20.50 -9.11
N GLU A 192 13.88 21.76 -9.09
CA GLU A 192 13.06 22.94 -8.80
C GLU A 192 11.86 23.10 -9.76
N THR A 193 11.91 22.48 -10.94
CA THR A 193 10.83 22.48 -11.94
C THR A 193 9.86 21.30 -11.79
N GLY A 194 10.15 20.37 -10.86
CA GLY A 194 9.42 19.12 -10.69
C GLY A 194 9.83 18.02 -11.67
N ALA A 195 10.82 18.26 -12.53
CA ALA A 195 11.31 17.27 -13.48
C ALA A 195 12.25 16.28 -12.78
N GLN A 196 12.21 15.01 -13.19
CA GLN A 196 13.07 13.98 -12.61
C GLN A 196 13.95 13.35 -13.69
N SER A 197 15.24 13.24 -13.40
CA SER A 197 16.20 12.57 -14.27
C SER A 197 16.25 11.08 -13.95
N MET A 198 16.25 10.24 -14.99
CA MET A 198 16.33 8.78 -14.82
C MET A 198 17.74 8.37 -14.38
N PHE A 199 17.84 7.39 -13.48
CA PHE A 199 19.09 6.72 -13.13
C PHE A 199 18.94 5.20 -13.27
N THR A 200 20.08 4.53 -13.44
CA THR A 200 20.17 3.08 -13.53
C THR A 200 21.10 2.56 -12.45
N GLU A 201 20.69 1.50 -11.77
CA GLU A 201 21.52 0.76 -10.82
C GLU A 201 21.61 -0.71 -11.24
N LYS A 202 22.72 -1.37 -10.91
CA LYS A 202 22.88 -2.82 -11.06
C LYS A 202 22.88 -3.48 -9.69
N ARG A 203 22.22 -4.63 -9.58
CA ARG A 203 22.24 -5.45 -8.36
C ARG A 203 22.65 -6.87 -8.69
N SER A 204 23.48 -7.46 -7.85
CA SER A 204 23.85 -8.88 -7.99
C SER A 204 22.64 -9.76 -7.71
N LYS A 205 22.41 -10.78 -8.54
CA LYS A 205 21.36 -11.78 -8.29
C LYS A 205 21.59 -12.56 -7.00
N SER A 206 22.83 -12.72 -6.58
CA SER A 206 23.19 -13.42 -5.35
C SER A 206 22.54 -12.82 -4.09
N CYS A 207 22.21 -11.52 -4.11
CA CYS A 207 21.54 -10.85 -3.01
C CYS A 207 20.03 -10.71 -3.22
N VAL A 208 19.49 -11.04 -4.39
CA VAL A 208 18.05 -10.92 -4.72
C VAL A 208 17.31 -12.18 -4.27
N THR A 209 16.26 -12.00 -3.48
CA THR A 209 15.43 -13.10 -2.97
C THR A 209 14.08 -13.21 -3.64
N LEU A 210 13.58 -12.11 -4.20
CA LEU A 210 12.31 -12.08 -4.92
C LEU A 210 12.36 -10.97 -5.96
N ILE A 211 11.86 -11.29 -7.16
CA ILE A 211 11.44 -10.31 -8.16
C ILE A 211 10.00 -10.66 -8.51
N ALA A 212 9.08 -9.71 -8.31
CA ALA A 212 7.66 -9.93 -8.57
C ALA A 212 7.05 -8.72 -9.26
N PRO A 213 6.14 -8.89 -10.24
CA PRO A 213 5.53 -7.78 -10.92
C PRO A 213 4.63 -6.96 -9.98
N VAL A 214 4.66 -5.64 -10.16
CA VAL A 214 3.67 -4.73 -9.60
C VAL A 214 2.48 -4.72 -10.54
N GLY A 215 1.29 -5.06 -10.03
CA GLY A 215 0.06 -4.94 -10.80
C GLY A 215 -0.67 -3.65 -10.48
N ASN A 216 -1.79 -3.75 -9.76
CA ASN A 216 -2.62 -2.58 -9.48
C ASN A 216 -1.95 -1.63 -8.49
N ILE A 217 -2.00 -0.34 -8.81
CA ILE A 217 -1.54 0.76 -7.96
C ILE A 217 -2.80 1.41 -7.39
N LEU A 218 -2.96 1.33 -6.08
CA LEU A 218 -4.09 1.89 -5.37
C LEU A 218 -3.67 3.27 -4.85
N PRO A 219 -4.24 4.36 -5.39
CA PRO A 219 -4.07 5.67 -4.78
C PRO A 219 -4.82 5.65 -3.47
N VAL A 220 -4.10 5.36 -2.39
CA VAL A 220 -4.66 5.54 -1.07
C VAL A 220 -4.54 7.03 -0.79
N ASN A 221 -5.65 7.75 -0.99
CA ASN A 221 -5.91 8.91 -0.16
C ASN A 221 -6.06 8.33 1.25
N MET A 222 -4.94 8.08 1.92
CA MET A 222 -4.98 8.13 3.36
C MET A 222 -5.51 9.54 3.62
N PRO A 223 -6.72 9.73 4.20
CA PRO A 223 -7.06 11.04 4.73
C PRO A 223 -5.82 11.47 5.50
N GLY A 224 -5.26 12.62 5.11
CA GLY A 224 -3.93 13.03 5.55
C GLY A 224 -3.81 12.72 7.03
N THR A 225 -2.86 11.83 7.37
CA THR A 225 -2.56 11.46 8.76
C THR A 225 -3.51 10.46 9.44
N GLU A 226 -3.69 9.26 8.87
CA GLU A 226 -4.03 8.05 9.67
C GLU A 226 -3.16 6.81 9.33
N LEU A 227 -1.91 7.00 8.89
CA LEU A 227 -0.89 6.22 9.62
C LEU A 227 -1.12 6.66 11.05
N ARG A 228 -1.35 5.75 12.00
CA ARG A 228 -1.27 6.08 13.42
C ARG A 228 -0.06 7.01 13.52
N ALA A 229 -0.32 8.30 13.66
CA ALA A 229 0.67 9.18 14.20
C ALA A 229 1.12 8.39 15.42
N ALA A 230 2.43 8.24 15.61
CA ALA A 230 2.88 8.37 16.98
C ALA A 230 2.13 9.60 17.47
N ARG A 231 1.03 9.37 18.23
CA ARG A 231 0.08 10.41 18.65
C ARG A 231 1.01 11.51 19.11
N ASP A 232 1.07 12.63 18.39
CA ASP A 232 2.18 13.59 18.55
C ASP A 232 2.31 13.79 20.06
N ILE A 233 3.41 13.28 20.61
CA ILE A 233 3.51 13.16 22.06
C ILE A 233 3.59 14.59 22.51
N ASP A 234 2.50 15.08 23.09
CA ASP A 234 2.46 16.36 23.76
C ASP A 234 3.51 16.31 24.88
N LYS A 235 4.68 16.90 24.59
CA LYS A 235 5.88 16.81 25.42
C LYS A 235 5.67 17.56 26.73
N GLU A 236 4.89 18.63 26.70
CA GLU A 236 4.54 19.45 27.87
C GLU A 236 3.61 18.64 28.77
N LEU A 237 2.55 18.06 28.21
CA LEU A 237 1.64 17.20 28.95
C LEU A 237 2.33 15.95 29.53
N LEU A 238 3.24 15.33 28.77
CA LEU A 238 4.01 14.19 29.25
C LEU A 238 4.95 14.59 30.40
N ALA A 239 5.62 15.74 30.30
CA ALA A 239 6.44 16.27 31.37
C ALA A 239 5.60 16.54 32.63
N ASP A 240 4.42 17.14 32.50
CA ASP A 240 3.50 17.37 33.61
C ASP A 240 3.03 16.06 34.26
N CYS A 241 2.76 15.02 33.46
CA CYS A 241 2.41 13.70 33.97
C CYS A 241 3.57 13.07 34.75
N LEU A 242 4.80 13.20 34.26
CA LEU A 242 6.00 12.69 34.92
C LEU A 242 6.30 13.44 36.22
N GLU A 243 6.16 14.76 36.24
CA GLU A 243 6.28 15.57 37.46
C GLU A 243 5.21 15.21 38.50
N THR A 244 3.97 15.02 38.05
CA THR A 244 2.85 14.59 38.93
C THR A 244 3.14 13.23 39.58
N LEU A 245 3.80 12.33 38.86
CA LEU A 245 4.14 10.98 39.33
C LEU A 245 5.56 10.89 39.91
N HIS A 246 6.32 11.97 39.97
CA HIS A 246 7.74 11.96 40.34
C HIS A 246 7.97 11.35 41.73
N SER A 247 7.12 11.67 42.70
CA SER A 247 7.18 11.15 44.08
C SER A 247 6.91 9.65 44.19
N LEU A 248 6.37 9.02 43.14
CA LEU A 248 6.03 7.60 43.10
C LEU A 248 7.10 6.74 42.43
N TYR A 249 8.02 7.36 41.67
CA TYR A 249 9.06 6.65 40.92
C TYR A 249 9.95 5.77 41.81
N GLU A 250 10.24 6.22 43.04
CA GLU A 250 11.10 5.48 43.98
C GLU A 250 10.38 4.33 44.71
N HIS A 251 9.05 4.22 44.58
CA HIS A 251 8.23 3.34 45.42
C HIS A 251 7.37 2.35 44.65
N ILE A 252 7.46 2.35 43.32
CA ILE A 252 6.67 1.51 42.41
C ILE A 252 7.62 0.80 41.45
N ASP A 253 7.31 -0.44 41.08
CA ASP A 253 8.06 -1.14 40.04
C ASP A 253 7.91 -0.45 38.66
N SER A 254 8.92 -0.61 37.81
CA SER A 254 9.01 0.11 36.53
C SER A 254 7.83 -0.17 35.59
N GLU A 255 7.22 -1.37 35.67
CA GLU A 255 6.07 -1.74 34.85
C GLU A 255 4.81 -1.01 35.29
N LYS A 256 4.50 -1.02 36.60
CA LYS A 256 3.37 -0.26 37.15
C LYS A 256 3.53 1.24 37.00
N PHE A 257 4.76 1.73 37.12
CA PHE A 257 5.07 3.14 36.87
C PHE A 257 4.78 3.51 35.40
N ALA A 258 5.24 2.70 34.45
CA ALA A 258 4.94 2.93 33.02
C ALA A 258 3.43 2.89 32.74
N GLN A 259 2.69 1.95 33.34
CA GLN A 259 1.24 1.88 33.22
C GLN A 259 0.54 3.12 33.80
N ALA A 260 1.00 3.61 34.96
CA ALA A 260 0.47 4.81 35.59
C ALA A 260 0.71 6.07 34.74
N VAL A 261 1.91 6.21 34.16
CA VAL A 261 2.26 7.32 33.25
C VAL A 261 1.37 7.29 32.01
N LEU A 262 1.23 6.13 31.36
CA LEU A 262 0.41 5.99 30.16
C LEU A 262 -1.07 6.28 30.45
N PHE A 263 -1.59 5.76 31.56
CA PHE A 263 -2.98 5.98 31.98
C PHE A 263 -3.27 7.46 32.26
N LEU A 264 -2.40 8.12 33.04
CA LEU A 264 -2.56 9.54 33.37
C LEU A 264 -2.46 10.41 32.11
N TYR A 265 -1.49 10.11 31.23
CA TYR A 265 -1.29 10.82 29.97
C TYR A 265 -2.53 10.72 29.07
N GLU A 266 -3.07 9.52 28.86
CA GLU A 266 -4.26 9.33 28.04
C GLU A 266 -5.48 10.06 28.60
N LYS A 267 -5.72 9.97 29.91
CA LYS A 267 -6.88 10.59 30.56
C LYS A 267 -6.80 12.11 30.61
N THR A 268 -5.62 12.65 30.88
CA THR A 268 -5.41 14.10 30.92
C THR A 268 -5.53 14.70 29.52
N ARG A 269 -5.06 13.98 28.50
CA ARG A 269 -5.23 14.38 27.11
C ARG A 269 -6.70 14.37 26.66
N GLU A 270 -7.50 13.42 27.13
CA GLU A 270 -8.94 13.34 26.81
C GLU A 270 -9.75 14.43 27.52
N ASN A 271 -9.41 14.76 28.77
CA ASN A 271 -10.24 15.60 29.65
C ASN A 271 -9.66 17.00 29.94
N GLY A 272 -8.46 17.30 29.45
CA GLY A 272 -7.70 18.54 29.72
C GLY A 272 -7.07 18.59 31.13
N SER A 273 -7.68 17.96 32.13
CA SER A 273 -7.11 17.79 33.46
C SER A 273 -7.56 16.46 34.11
N PRO A 274 -6.81 15.94 35.10
CA PRO A 274 -7.20 14.70 35.79
C PRO A 274 -8.46 14.93 36.64
N ASP A 275 -9.55 14.23 36.31
CA ASP A 275 -10.76 14.26 37.12
C ASP A 275 -10.66 13.31 38.34
N MET A 276 -11.57 13.45 39.31
CA MET A 276 -11.57 12.60 40.50
C MET A 276 -11.75 11.10 40.21
N LYS A 277 -12.28 10.73 39.04
CA LYS A 277 -12.39 9.33 38.60
C LYS A 277 -11.03 8.80 38.14
N THR A 278 -10.29 9.62 37.38
CA THR A 278 -8.93 9.34 36.94
C THR A 278 -8.00 9.15 38.13
N ILE A 279 -8.10 10.01 39.15
CA ILE A 279 -7.30 9.91 40.37
C ILE A 279 -7.59 8.60 41.14
N LYS A 280 -8.87 8.18 41.23
CA LYS A 280 -9.24 6.91 41.89
C LYS A 280 -8.71 5.69 41.14
N ALA A 281 -8.84 5.67 39.83
CA ALA A 281 -8.33 4.58 38.99
C ALA A 281 -6.79 4.50 39.02
N LEU A 282 -6.12 5.65 39.02
CA LEU A 282 -4.67 5.74 39.18
C LEU A 282 -4.23 5.15 40.53
N ALA A 283 -4.97 5.44 41.61
CA ALA A 283 -4.71 4.86 42.93
C ALA A 283 -4.93 3.34 42.98
N GLU A 284 -5.79 2.76 42.13
CA GLU A 284 -5.94 1.30 42.00
C GLU A 284 -4.77 0.65 41.26
N ILE A 285 -4.27 1.30 40.20
CA ILE A 285 -3.06 0.86 39.47
C ILE A 285 -1.87 0.82 40.42
N ILE A 286 -1.68 1.90 41.19
CA ILE A 286 -0.61 2.04 42.18
C ILE A 286 -0.83 1.13 43.40
N GLY A 287 -2.08 1.00 43.85
CA GLY A 287 -2.47 0.33 45.10
C GLY A 287 -2.77 -1.16 44.97
N SER A 288 -2.70 -1.73 43.77
CA SER A 288 -2.80 -3.18 43.54
C SER A 288 -1.60 -3.89 44.18
N LYS A 289 -1.73 -4.20 45.47
CA LYS A 289 -0.81 -5.10 46.19
C LYS A 289 -0.68 -6.38 45.37
N SER A 290 0.56 -6.83 45.17
CA SER A 290 0.87 -8.18 44.71
C SER A 290 0.19 -9.19 45.64
N ARG A 291 -1.03 -9.61 45.31
CA ARG A 291 -1.56 -10.89 45.77
C ARG A 291 -1.00 -11.95 44.85
N ASP A 292 0.30 -12.16 44.94
CA ASP A 292 1.00 -13.36 44.52
C ASP A 292 2.28 -13.41 45.34
N SER A 293 2.08 -13.57 46.65
CA SER A 293 3.10 -14.09 47.53
C SER A 293 2.94 -15.60 47.60
N LYS A 294 4.06 -16.33 47.46
CA LYS A 294 4.26 -17.64 48.07
C LYS A 294 3.23 -18.73 47.72
N SER A 295 3.63 -19.65 46.84
CA SER A 295 3.70 -21.07 47.22
C SER A 295 4.71 -21.80 46.36
#